data_AF-A0A1E8UGP6-F1
#
_entry.id   AF-A0A1E8UGP6-F1
#
_cell.length_a   1.000
_cell.length_b   1.000
_cell.length_c   1.000
_cell.angle_alpha   90.00
_cell.angle_beta   90.00
_cell.angle_gamma   90.00
#
_symmetry.space_group_name_H-M   'P 1'
#
loop_
_entity.id
_entity.type
_entity.pdbx_description
1 polymer ?
#
loop_
_entity_poly.entity_id
_entity_poly.type
_entity_poly.pdbx_seq_one_letter_code
_entity_poly.pdbx_strand_id
1 'polypeptide(L)'
;MRGVVLGIPSGTVLSYGDVAELAQLGSPRLAARIMSLGQAGEDVPWWRVVRADGTLPDRLQIAARGHYESEGTALRTTSAHWVQVDMARARWNG
;
A
#
# COMPACT_ATOMS: atom_id res chain seq x y z
N MET A 1 -9.51 -8.78 6.07
CA MET A 1 -8.29 -8.07 5.62
C MET A 1 -7.76 -8.58 4.27
N ARG A 2 -7.33 -9.85 4.15
CA ARG A 2 -6.76 -10.40 2.89
C ARG A 2 -7.65 -10.16 1.65
N GLY A 3 -8.95 -10.41 1.76
CA GLY A 3 -9.90 -10.16 0.65
C GLY A 3 -9.95 -8.70 0.18
N VAL A 4 -9.88 -7.73 1.11
CA VAL A 4 -9.84 -6.30 0.76
C VAL A 4 -8.59 -5.99 -0.05
N VAL A 5 -7.45 -6.49 0.40
CA VAL A 5 -6.15 -6.21 -0.22
C VAL A 5 -6.04 -6.85 -1.61
N LEU A 6 -6.52 -8.09 -1.76
CA LEU A 6 -6.60 -8.77 -3.05
C LEU A 6 -7.56 -8.06 -4.02
N GLY A 7 -8.56 -7.36 -3.49
CA GLY A 7 -9.54 -6.60 -4.28
C GLY A 7 -9.05 -5.24 -4.76
N ILE A 8 -7.93 -4.71 -4.24
CA ILE A 8 -7.40 -3.41 -4.67
C ILE A 8 -6.91 -3.54 -6.13
N PRO A 9 -7.44 -2.77 -7.10
CA PRO A 9 -7.00 -2.85 -8.50
C PRO A 9 -5.52 -2.51 -8.70
N SER A 10 -4.93 -3.06 -9.76
CA SER A 10 -3.56 -2.71 -10.16
C SER A 10 -3.43 -1.22 -10.45
N GLY A 11 -2.32 -0.61 -10.02
CA GLY A 11 -2.06 0.81 -10.20
C GLY A 11 -2.71 1.70 -9.13
N THR A 12 -3.51 1.12 -8.24
CA THR A 12 -4.21 1.83 -7.17
C THR A 12 -3.80 1.37 -5.78
N VAL A 13 -4.02 2.22 -4.77
CA VAL A 13 -3.66 1.96 -3.38
C VAL A 13 -4.76 2.36 -2.41
N LEU A 14 -4.72 1.76 -1.22
CA LEU A 14 -5.46 2.18 -0.03
C LEU A 14 -4.50 2.53 1.10
N SER A 15 -4.92 3.37 2.03
CA SER A 15 -4.17 3.61 3.26
C SER A 15 -4.45 2.51 4.29
N TYR A 16 -3.59 2.39 5.31
CA TYR A 16 -3.85 1.53 6.46
C TYR A 16 -5.19 1.84 7.16
N GLY A 17 -5.63 3.10 7.14
CA GLY A 17 -6.93 3.52 7.68
C GLY A 17 -8.08 2.92 6.87
N ASP A 18 -8.03 3.08 5.55
CA ASP A 18 -9.07 2.58 4.65
C ASP A 18 -9.18 1.07 4.70
N VAL A 19 -8.04 0.37 4.75
CA VAL A 19 -8.05 -1.09 4.89
C VAL A 19 -8.61 -1.51 6.24
N ALA A 20 -8.34 -0.77 7.33
CA ALA A 20 -8.94 -1.09 8.61
C ALA A 20 -10.47 -0.89 8.60
N GLU A 21 -10.96 0.17 7.96
CA GLU A 21 -12.39 0.42 7.78
C GLU A 21 -13.06 -0.67 6.93
N LEU A 22 -12.55 -0.92 5.72
CA LEU A 22 -13.10 -1.91 4.78
C LEU A 22 -12.99 -3.35 5.31
N ALA A 23 -11.91 -3.67 6.03
CA ALA A 23 -11.72 -5.00 6.60
C ALA A 23 -12.39 -5.16 7.98
N GLN A 24 -13.11 -4.14 8.47
CA GLN A 24 -13.73 -4.09 9.79
C GLN A 24 -12.73 -4.43 10.92
N LEU A 25 -11.48 -4.01 10.74
CA LEU A 25 -10.46 -4.10 11.77
C LEU A 25 -10.67 -2.94 12.74
N GLY A 26 -10.85 -3.24 14.02
CA GLY A 26 -11.01 -2.22 15.06
C GLY A 26 -9.80 -1.28 15.26
N SER A 27 -8.73 -1.41 14.46
CA SER A 27 -7.57 -0.51 14.53
C SER A 27 -6.76 -0.44 13.23
N PRO A 28 -6.52 0.78 12.68
CA PRO A 28 -5.53 1.02 11.61
C PRO A 28 -4.11 0.57 11.97
N ARG A 29 -3.75 0.57 13.27
CA ARG A 29 -2.43 0.11 13.72
C ARG A 29 -2.26 -1.40 13.52
N LEU A 30 -3.34 -2.17 13.61
CA LEU A 30 -3.31 -3.61 13.36
C LEU A 30 -3.09 -3.89 11.87
N ALA A 31 -3.79 -3.16 11.00
CA ALA A 31 -3.56 -3.24 9.55
C ALA A 31 -2.12 -2.86 9.19
N ALA A 32 -1.61 -1.75 9.75
CA ALA A 32 -0.23 -1.32 9.55
C ALA A 32 0.77 -2.39 10.03
N ARG A 33 0.56 -3.00 11.21
CA ARG A 33 1.45 -4.05 11.74
C ARG A 33 1.51 -5.27 10.82
N ILE A 34 0.38 -5.76 10.35
CA ILE A 34 0.29 -6.93 9.46
C ILE A 34 1.01 -6.66 8.13
N MET A 35 0.78 -5.48 7.54
CA MET A 35 1.42 -5.10 6.27
C MET A 35 2.90 -4.79 6.41
N SER A 36 3.28 -4.09 7.47
CA SER A 36 4.67 -3.68 7.69
C SER A 36 5.59 -4.90 7.81
N LEU A 37 5.12 -6.00 8.41
CA LEU A 37 5.94 -7.17 8.62
C LEU A 37 6.17 -8.01 7.35
N GLY A 38 5.58 -7.64 6.21
CA GLY A 38 5.59 -8.50 5.01
C GLY A 38 4.86 -9.84 5.23
N GLN A 39 4.18 -9.98 6.37
CA GLN A 39 3.50 -11.21 6.79
C GLN A 39 2.12 -11.40 6.14
N ALA A 40 1.77 -10.55 5.18
CA ALA A 40 0.60 -10.76 4.34
C ALA A 40 0.76 -12.01 3.43
N GLY A 41 1.99 -12.45 3.19
CA GLY A 41 2.35 -13.56 2.29
C GLY A 41 2.73 -13.07 0.89
N GLU A 42 3.46 -13.90 0.12
CA GLU A 42 3.94 -13.55 -1.24
C GLU A 42 2.79 -13.29 -2.22
N ASP A 43 1.64 -13.94 -2.03
CA ASP A 43 0.47 -13.80 -2.93
C ASP A 43 -0.37 -12.54 -2.68
N VAL A 44 -0.01 -11.70 -1.72
CA VAL A 44 -0.81 -10.53 -1.33
C VAL A 44 -0.10 -9.27 -1.83
N PRO A 45 -0.80 -8.38 -2.58
CA PRO A 45 -0.21 -7.15 -3.10
C PRO A 45 -0.04 -6.11 -1.98
N TRP A 46 0.83 -6.40 -1.02
CA TRP A 46 1.05 -5.62 0.19
C TRP A 46 1.53 -4.20 -0.12
N TRP A 47 2.19 -3.98 -1.27
CA TRP A 47 2.61 -2.67 -1.75
C TRP A 47 1.42 -1.76 -2.06
N ARG A 48 0.22 -2.30 -2.31
CA ARG A 48 -0.99 -1.49 -2.53
C ARG A 48 -1.60 -0.93 -1.23
N VAL A 49 -0.98 -1.19 -0.08
CA VAL A 49 -1.44 -0.66 1.22
C VAL A 49 -0.35 0.19 1.87
N VAL A 50 -0.59 1.50 1.87
CA VAL A 50 0.41 2.52 2.23
C VAL A 50 0.00 3.31 3.48
N ARG A 51 0.90 4.15 3.98
CA ARG A 51 0.55 5.19 4.95
C ARG A 51 -0.35 6.24 4.30
N ALA A 52 -1.01 7.07 5.12
CA ALA A 52 -1.85 8.17 4.63
C ALA A 52 -1.08 9.18 3.76
N ASP A 53 0.23 9.28 3.92
CA ASP A 53 1.12 10.14 3.11
C ASP A 53 1.63 9.48 1.82
N GLY A 54 1.18 8.25 1.52
CA GLY A 54 1.60 7.48 0.34
C GLY A 54 2.93 6.75 0.48
N THR A 55 3.54 6.72 1.67
CA THR A 55 4.82 6.03 1.91
C THR A 55 4.63 4.61 2.44
N LEU A 56 5.68 3.81 2.32
CA LEU A 56 5.82 2.51 2.98
C LEU A 56 6.93 2.54 4.04
N PRO A 57 6.97 1.58 4.99
CA PRO A 57 8.12 1.40 5.86
C PRO A 57 9.41 1.31 5.05
N ASP A 58 10.49 1.95 5.52
CA ASP A 58 11.73 2.11 4.75
C ASP A 58 12.29 0.81 4.19
N ARG A 59 12.25 -0.27 5.00
CA ARG A 59 12.67 -1.62 4.57
C ARG A 59 11.89 -2.19 3.37
N LEU A 60 10.69 -1.68 3.11
CA LEU A 60 9.80 -2.15 2.04
C LEU A 60 9.84 -1.23 0.81
N GLN A 61 10.40 -0.03 0.92
CA GLN A 61 10.43 0.97 -0.15
C GLN A 61 11.13 0.43 -1.42
N ILE A 62 12.25 -0.25 -1.24
CA ILE A 62 13.04 -0.83 -2.35
C ILE A 62 12.24 -1.92 -3.08
N ALA A 63 11.65 -2.85 -2.33
CA ALA A 63 10.85 -3.94 -2.93
C ALA A 63 9.59 -3.42 -3.62
N ALA A 64 8.92 -2.42 -3.03
CA ALA A 64 7.68 -1.87 -3.56
C ALA A 64 7.86 -1.11 -4.89
N ARG A 65 9.04 -0.52 -5.11
CA ARG A 65 9.33 0.24 -6.34
C ARG A 65 9.06 -0.57 -7.62
N GLY A 66 9.59 -1.79 -7.69
CA GLY A 66 9.41 -2.62 -8.89
C GLY A 66 7.94 -2.96 -9.16
N HIS A 67 7.15 -3.15 -8.09
CA HIS A 67 5.72 -3.37 -8.23
C HIS A 67 4.98 -2.13 -8.73
N TYR A 68 5.27 -0.94 -8.19
CA TYR A 68 4.63 0.30 -8.64
C TYR A 68 4.97 0.63 -10.10
N GLU A 69 6.22 0.41 -10.51
CA GLU A 69 6.66 0.59 -11.89
C GLU A 69 5.95 -0.40 -12.82
N SER A 70 5.85 -1.68 -12.43
CA SER A 70 5.14 -2.71 -13.20
C SER A 70 3.64 -2.43 -13.33
N GLU A 71 3.03 -1.80 -12.32
CA GLU A 71 1.59 -1.53 -12.30
C GLU A 71 1.21 -0.14 -12.83
N GLY A 72 2.20 0.71 -13.13
CA GLY A 72 1.95 2.10 -13.50
C GLY A 72 1.32 2.93 -12.37
N THR A 73 1.56 2.56 -11.11
CA THR A 73 1.07 3.31 -9.95
C THR A 73 1.66 4.72 -9.96
N ALA A 74 0.80 5.74 -9.85
CA ALA A 74 1.27 7.13 -9.85
C ALA A 74 2.15 7.40 -8.61
N LEU A 75 3.41 7.77 -8.85
CA LEU A 75 4.37 8.14 -7.81
C LEU A 75 4.62 9.65 -7.83
N ARG A 76 4.89 10.23 -6.66
CA ARG A 76 5.48 11.56 -6.54
C ARG A 76 6.96 11.48 -6.88
N THR A 77 7.53 12.57 -7.38
CA THR A 77 8.97 12.66 -7.62
C THR A 77 9.71 12.49 -6.29
N THR A 78 10.44 11.40 -6.16
CA THR A 78 11.24 11.09 -4.98
C THR A 78 12.73 11.17 -5.32
N SER A 79 13.53 11.65 -4.37
CA SER A 79 14.99 11.47 -4.40
C SER A 79 15.32 9.96 -4.48
N ALA A 80 16.50 9.64 -5.03
CA ALA A 80 16.93 8.26 -5.25
C ALA A 80 16.66 7.40 -4.01
N HIS A 81 16.11 6.20 -4.23
CA HIS A 81 15.80 5.13 -3.25
C HIS A 81 14.47 5.23 -2.48
N TRP A 82 13.83 6.39 -2.32
CA TRP A 82 12.49 6.45 -1.72
C TRP A 82 11.40 6.23 -2.77
N VAL A 83 10.24 5.67 -2.40
CA VAL A 83 9.02 5.75 -3.21
C VAL A 83 7.90 6.37 -2.38
N GLN A 84 7.13 7.24 -3.01
CA GLN A 84 5.96 7.86 -2.42
C GLN A 84 4.85 7.84 -3.47
N VAL A 85 3.77 7.14 -3.15
CA VAL A 85 2.60 7.08 -4.01
C VAL A 85 1.91 8.44 -4.01
N ASP A 86 1.52 8.91 -5.19
CA ASP A 86 0.67 10.09 -5.28
C ASP A 86 -0.77 9.74 -4.93
N MET A 87 -1.10 9.87 -3.65
CA MET A 87 -2.41 9.54 -3.09
C MET A 87 -3.56 10.27 -3.80
N ALA A 88 -3.32 11.45 -4.40
CA ALA A 88 -4.37 12.16 -5.14
C ALA A 88 -4.75 11.45 -6.45
N ARG A 89 -3.81 10.69 -7.05
CA ARG A 89 -3.97 10.07 -8.38
C ARG A 89 -4.16 8.57 -8.33
N ALA A 90 -3.57 7.91 -7.32
CA ALA A 90 -3.56 6.45 -7.21
C ALA A 90 -4.50 5.90 -6.14
N ARG A 91 -5.19 6.73 -5.35
CA ARG A 91 -6.10 6.24 -4.31
C ARG A 91 -7.32 5.56 -4.94
N TRP A 92 -7.59 4.33 -4.50
CA TRP A 92 -8.81 3.63 -4.86
C TRP A 92 -10.00 4.20 -4.08
N ASN A 93 -11.08 4.56 -4.78
CA ASN A 93 -12.26 5.22 -4.20
C ASN A 93 -13.51 4.32 -4.13
N GLY A 94 -13.38 3.02 -4.40
CA GLY A 94 -14.52 2.10 -4.57
C GLY A 94 -14.85 1.90 -6.03
#